data_AF-A0A961WAP8-F1
#
_entry.id   AF-A0A961WAP8-F1
#
_cell.length_a   1.000
_cell.length_b   1.000
_cell.length_c   1.000
_cell.angle_alpha   90.00
_cell.angle_beta   90.00
_cell.angle_gamma   90.00
#
_symmetry.space_group_name_H-M   'P 1'
#
loop_
_entity.id
_entity.type
_entity.pdbx_description
1 polymer ?
#
loop_
_entity_poly.entity_id
_entity_poly.type
_entity_poly.pdbx_seq_one_letter_code
_entity_poly.pdbx_strand_id
1 'polypeptide(L)'
;MAAAATEKTNSWHPDEDVTPTPEQVETMAIVLEGQHGVLAVDVADFFSTQHSLAGDAGRCWAWAGVAERIRMRANRREAGNGAF
;
A
#
# COMPACT_ATOMS: atom_id res chain seq x y z
N MET A 1 36.54 24.06 5.42
CA MET A 1 36.32 22.81 4.68
C MET A 1 34.88 22.39 4.89
N ALA A 2 34.05 22.51 3.86
CA ALA A 2 32.63 22.14 3.91
C ALA A 2 32.50 20.60 3.85
N ALA A 3 31.61 20.05 4.67
CA ALA A 3 31.24 18.64 4.63
C ALA A 3 30.46 18.37 3.32
N ALA A 4 30.94 17.42 2.53
CA ALA A 4 30.20 16.91 1.38
C ALA A 4 28.98 16.14 1.88
N ALA A 5 27.79 16.65 1.61
CA ALA A 5 26.56 15.92 1.80
C ALA A 5 26.54 14.76 0.79
N THR A 6 26.60 13.53 1.29
CA THR A 6 26.36 12.33 0.50
C THR A 6 24.92 12.36 0.03
N GLU A 7 24.72 12.74 -1.22
CA GLU A 7 23.50 12.51 -1.97
C GLU A 7 23.29 10.98 -2.01
N LYS A 8 22.32 10.48 -1.24
CA LYS A 8 21.83 9.11 -1.38
C LYS A 8 21.14 9.05 -2.74
N THR A 9 21.91 8.76 -3.78
CA THR A 9 21.37 8.39 -5.08
C THR A 9 20.47 7.19 -4.86
N ASN A 10 19.15 7.42 -4.85
CA ASN A 10 18.15 6.38 -4.82
C ASN A 10 18.31 5.61 -6.12
N SER A 11 19.11 4.55 -6.07
CA SER A 11 19.43 3.70 -7.19
C SER A 11 18.15 2.97 -7.61
N TRP A 12 17.38 3.60 -8.47
CA TRP A 12 16.23 2.98 -9.11
C TRP A 12 16.78 1.87 -10.00
N HIS A 13 16.58 0.62 -9.59
CA HIS A 13 16.91 -0.56 -10.38
C HIS A 13 15.65 -1.01 -11.13
N PRO A 14 15.54 -0.75 -12.46
CA PRO A 14 14.35 -1.11 -13.23
C PRO A 14 14.18 -2.64 -13.40
N ASP A 15 15.23 -3.42 -13.13
CA ASP A 15 15.26 -4.88 -13.31
C ASP A 15 14.93 -5.66 -12.03
N GLU A 16 14.74 -4.98 -10.90
CA GLU A 16 14.39 -5.64 -9.65
C GLU A 16 12.88 -5.93 -9.62
N ASP A 17 12.50 -7.19 -9.45
CA ASP A 17 11.11 -7.57 -9.21
C ASP A 17 10.67 -7.04 -7.85
N VAL A 18 10.14 -5.81 -7.85
CA VAL A 18 9.61 -5.11 -6.68
C VAL A 18 8.15 -5.46 -6.41
N THR A 19 7.65 -6.57 -6.95
CA THR A 19 6.28 -7.03 -6.68
C THR A 19 6.18 -7.49 -5.23
N PRO A 20 5.37 -6.83 -4.39
CA PRO A 20 5.27 -7.22 -2.99
C PRO A 20 4.59 -8.59 -2.85
N THR A 21 5.07 -9.38 -1.90
CA THR A 21 4.49 -10.67 -1.56
C THR A 21 3.11 -10.49 -0.91
N PRO A 22 2.25 -11.52 -0.91
CA PRO A 22 0.94 -11.43 -0.24
C PRO A 22 1.01 -11.07 1.25
N GLU A 23 2.08 -11.46 1.94
CA GLU A 23 2.32 -11.12 3.36
C GLU A 23 2.72 -9.66 3.53
N GLN A 24 3.51 -9.12 2.60
CA GLN A 24 3.84 -7.69 2.57
C GLN A 24 2.59 -6.84 2.32
N VAL A 25 1.73 -7.25 1.38
CA VAL A 25 0.43 -6.60 1.13
C VAL A 25 -0.45 -6.60 2.38
N GLU A 26 -0.50 -7.71 3.13
CA GLU A 26 -1.24 -7.78 4.40
C GLU A 26 -0.65 -6.83 5.46
N THR A 27 0.68 -6.80 5.57
CA THR A 27 1.38 -5.90 6.51
C THR A 27 1.10 -4.44 6.17
N MET A 28 1.14 -4.08 4.88
CA MET A 28 0.79 -2.74 4.41
C MET A 28 -0.65 -2.38 4.76
N ALA A 29 -1.61 -3.29 4.57
CA ALA A 29 -3.01 -3.08 4.95
C ALA A 29 -3.18 -2.82 6.46
N ILE A 30 -2.51 -3.60 7.31
CA ILE A 30 -2.55 -3.43 8.76
C ILE A 30 -2.00 -2.06 9.18
N VAL A 31 -0.85 -1.66 8.61
CA VAL A 31 -0.23 -0.36 8.91
C VAL A 31 -1.13 0.79 8.45
N LEU A 32 -1.70 0.69 7.24
CA LEU A 32 -2.58 1.73 6.71
C LEU A 32 -3.84 1.88 7.55
N GLU A 33 -4.47 0.77 7.94
CA GLU A 33 -5.62 0.79 8.86
C GLU A 33 -5.28 1.46 10.19
N GLY A 34 -4.11 1.15 10.77
CA GLY A 34 -3.69 1.72 12.04
C GLY A 34 -3.41 3.22 11.99
N GLN A 35 -2.88 3.72 10.86
CA GLN A 35 -2.52 5.13 10.70
C GLN A 35 -3.68 6.00 10.20
N HIS A 36 -4.53 5.46 9.31
CA HIS A 36 -5.56 6.23 8.60
C HIS A 36 -6.99 5.85 9.00
N GLY A 37 -7.17 4.77 9.78
CA GLY A 37 -8.49 4.33 10.24
C GLY A 37 -9.46 4.11 9.07
N VAL A 38 -10.57 4.84 9.11
CA VAL A 38 -11.64 4.76 8.09
C VAL A 38 -11.18 5.20 6.68
N LEU A 39 -10.14 6.02 6.58
CA LEU A 39 -9.62 6.52 5.29
C LEU A 39 -8.63 5.57 4.62
N ALA A 40 -8.28 4.45 5.28
CA ALA A 40 -7.23 3.57 4.80
C ALA A 40 -7.54 2.96 3.41
N VAL A 41 -8.81 2.65 3.12
CA VAL A 41 -9.21 2.16 1.78
C VAL A 41 -8.98 3.23 0.72
N ASP A 42 -9.45 4.45 0.96
CA ASP A 42 -9.34 5.55 0.00
C ASP A 42 -7.89 5.92 -0.31
N VAL A 43 -7.02 5.88 0.71
CA VAL A 43 -5.58 6.11 0.54
C VAL A 43 -4.94 5.02 -0.31
N ALA A 44 -5.29 3.75 -0.10
CA ALA A 44 -4.79 2.65 -0.92
C ALA A 44 -5.29 2.74 -2.38
N ASP A 45 -6.57 3.06 -2.58
CA ASP A 45 -7.14 3.26 -3.92
C ASP A 45 -6.51 4.45 -4.65
N PHE A 46 -6.18 5.52 -3.93
CA PHE A 46 -5.44 6.66 -4.48
C PHE A 46 -4.08 6.22 -5.02
N PHE A 47 -3.28 5.48 -4.24
CA PHE A 47 -1.97 5.01 -4.70
C PHE A 47 -2.08 4.05 -5.88
N SER A 48 -3.06 3.13 -5.85
CA SER A 48 -3.34 2.25 -6.99
C SER A 48 -3.61 3.05 -8.26
N THR A 49 -4.48 4.06 -8.17
CA THR A 49 -4.83 4.95 -9.30
C THR A 49 -3.62 5.73 -9.80
N GLN A 50 -2.81 6.30 -8.91
CA GLN A 50 -1.61 7.06 -9.30
C GLN A 50 -0.60 6.17 -10.03
N HIS A 51 -0.36 4.95 -9.55
CA HIS A 51 0.54 4.01 -10.22
C HIS A 51 -0.01 3.52 -11.56
N SER A 52 -1.33 3.33 -11.67
CA SER A 52 -1.99 3.04 -12.95
C SER A 52 -1.75 4.15 -13.98
N LEU A 53 -1.96 5.42 -13.58
CA LEU A 53 -1.73 6.58 -14.44
C LEU A 53 -0.26 6.75 -14.84
N ALA A 54 0.67 6.33 -13.97
CA ALA A 54 2.10 6.34 -14.24
C ALA A 54 2.58 5.15 -15.09
N GLY A 55 1.70 4.19 -15.42
CA GLY A 55 2.05 2.97 -16.15
C GLY A 55 2.76 1.91 -15.31
N ASP A 56 2.77 2.05 -13.98
CA ASP A 56 3.37 1.10 -13.04
C ASP A 56 2.32 0.05 -12.62
N ALA A 57 2.12 -0.94 -13.50
CA ALA A 57 1.11 -1.97 -13.32
C ALA A 57 1.35 -2.83 -12.07
N GLY A 58 2.61 -3.10 -11.72
CA GLY A 58 2.98 -3.90 -10.55
C GLY A 58 2.58 -3.22 -9.25
N ARG A 59 2.95 -1.95 -9.08
CA ARG A 59 2.56 -1.18 -7.88
C ARG A 59 1.07 -0.84 -7.86
N CYS A 60 0.45 -0.63 -9.02
CA CYS A 60 -1.00 -0.51 -9.12
C CYS A 60 -1.70 -1.74 -8.52
N TRP A 61 -1.31 -2.94 -8.96
CA TRP A 61 -1.90 -4.19 -8.47
C TRP A 61 -1.64 -4.42 -6.98
N ALA A 62 -0.45 -4.10 -6.50
CA ALA A 62 -0.11 -4.19 -5.09
C ALA A 62 -1.06 -3.34 -4.22
N TRP A 63 -1.25 -2.07 -4.57
CA TRP A 63 -2.11 -1.15 -3.84
C TRP A 63 -3.60 -1.50 -3.95
N ALA A 64 -4.04 -2.01 -5.10
CA ALA A 64 -5.39 -2.57 -5.24
C ALA A 64 -5.60 -3.77 -4.29
N GLY A 65 -4.59 -4.64 -4.15
CA GLY A 65 -4.60 -5.74 -3.19
C GLY A 65 -4.67 -5.27 -1.73
N VAL A 66 -3.96 -4.20 -1.38
CA VAL A 66 -4.04 -3.57 -0.04
C VAL A 66 -5.45 -3.06 0.22
N ALA A 67 -6.04 -2.29 -0.69
CA ALA A 67 -7.39 -1.75 -0.54
C ALA A 67 -8.42 -2.87 -0.30
N GLU A 68 -8.32 -3.96 -1.06
CA GLU A 68 -9.21 -5.10 -0.92
C GLU A 68 -9.11 -5.78 0.45
N ARG A 69 -7.89 -5.96 0.98
CA ARG A 69 -7.70 -6.53 2.33
C ARG A 69 -8.31 -5.67 3.42
N ILE A 70 -8.19 -4.36 3.29
CA ILE A 70 -8.79 -3.41 4.23
C ILE A 70 -10.32 -3.53 4.18
N ARG A 71 -10.93 -3.59 2.98
CA ARG A 71 -12.38 -3.81 2.82
C ARG A 71 -12.85 -5.13 3.42
N MET A 72 -12.13 -6.22 3.16
CA MET A 72 -12.45 -7.54 3.74
C MET A 72 -12.44 -7.51 5.27
N ARG A 73 -11.48 -6.80 5.87
CA ARG A 73 -11.35 -6.64 7.32
C ARG A 73 -12.45 -5.74 7.89
N ALA A 74 -12.78 -4.65 7.22
CA ALA A 74 -13.91 -3.78 7.58
C ALA A 74 -15.23 -4.56 7.56
N ASN A 75 -15.52 -5.28 6.47
CA ASN A 75 -16.72 -6.12 6.35
C ASN A 75 -16.77 -7.20 7.45
N ARG A 76 -15.64 -7.80 7.81
CA ARG A 76 -15.58 -8.77 8.91
C ARG A 76 -15.92 -8.14 10.27
N ARG A 77 -15.48 -6.91 10.52
CA ARG A 77 -15.83 -6.16 11.75
C ARG A 77 -17.31 -5.84 11.79
N GLU A 78 -17.87 -5.39 10.67
CA GLU A 78 -19.31 -5.10 10.56
C GLU A 78 -20.18 -6.35 10.73
N ALA A 79 -19.81 -7.46 10.08
CA ALA A 79 -20.50 -8.74 10.21
C ALA A 79 -20.42 -9.31 11.64
N GLY A 80 -19.30 -9.10 12.35
CA GLY A 80 -19.16 -9.46 13.76
C GLY A 80 -19.94 -8.55 14.71
N ASN A 81 -20.12 -7.27 14.36
CA ASN A 81 -20.88 -6.30 15.15
C ASN A 81 -22.40 -6.45 15.02
N GLY A 82 -22.89 -7.09 13.96
CA GLY A 82 -24.32 -7.38 13.73
C GLY A 82 -24.81 -8.72 14.30
N ALA A 83 -23.92 -9.48 14.96
CA ALA A 83 -24.22 -10.79 15.52
C ALA A 83 -24.49 -10.71 17.05
N PHE A 84 -25.51 -9.97 17.46
CA PHE A 84 -26.08 -10.00 18.82
C PHE A 84 -27.59 -9.78 18.77
#